data_AF-A0A526YE71-F1
#
_entry.id   AF-A0A526YE71-F1
#
_cell.length_a   1.000
_cell.length_b   1.000
_cell.length_c   1.000
_cell.angle_alpha   90.00
_cell.angle_beta   90.00
_cell.angle_gamma   90.00
#
_symmetry.space_group_name_H-M   'P 1'
#
loop_
_entity.id
_entity.type
_entity.pdbx_description
1 polymer ?
#
loop_
_entity_poly.entity_id
_entity_poly.type
_entity_poly.pdbx_seq_one_letter_code
_entity_poly.pdbx_strand_id
1 'polypeptide(L)'
;MSFFKRAATHYGKTPEPETPYQRAAQVWDERIGSARVQARNWRLMAFGCLILSAGFSGALVWQSSRGTVVPWVVEVDRTGEARAIEPAVADYRPTDPQIAFHLARFVEQVRSISADP
;
A
#
# COMPACT_ATOMS: atom_id res chain seq x y z
N MET A 1 10.09 -32.53 -7.87
CA MET A 1 9.99 -32.59 -6.39
C MET A 1 8.83 -31.73 -5.94
N SER A 2 7.86 -32.26 -5.20
CA SER A 2 6.74 -31.46 -4.70
C SER A 2 7.24 -30.55 -3.57
N PHE A 3 7.12 -29.22 -3.75
CA PHE A 3 7.54 -28.21 -2.78
C PHE A 3 6.54 -28.01 -1.63
N PHE A 4 5.34 -28.59 -1.72
CA PHE A 4 4.31 -28.50 -0.69
C PHE A 4 3.99 -29.88 -0.12
N LYS A 5 4.43 -30.14 1.12
CA LYS A 5 3.93 -31.27 1.92
C LYS A 5 2.59 -30.86 2.53
N ARG A 6 1.54 -31.67 2.32
CA ARG A 6 0.28 -31.54 3.06
C ARG A 6 0.58 -31.64 4.56
N ALA A 7 0.16 -30.64 5.33
CA ALA A 7 0.21 -30.73 6.78
C ALA A 7 -0.76 -31.83 7.23
N ALA A 8 -0.24 -32.86 7.90
CA ALA A 8 -1.09 -33.85 8.55
C ALA A 8 -1.80 -33.16 9.73
N THR A 9 -3.12 -33.31 9.84
CA THR A 9 -3.95 -32.69 10.88
C THR A 9 -3.64 -33.20 12.30
N HIS A 10 -2.84 -34.26 12.41
CA HIS A 10 -2.46 -34.89 13.67
C HIS A 10 -0.95 -35.13 13.68
N TYR A 11 -0.27 -34.76 14.77
CA TYR A 11 1.12 -35.16 15.01
C TYR A 11 1.20 -36.70 15.06
N GLY A 12 2.31 -37.36 14.70
CA GLY A 12 2.36 -38.83 14.76
C GLY A 12 1.87 -39.34 16.14
N LYS A 13 0.95 -40.31 16.18
CA LYS A 13 0.50 -40.88 17.46
C LYS A 13 1.70 -41.55 18.12
N THR A 14 2.07 -41.11 19.31
CA THR A 14 3.05 -41.82 20.14
C THR A 14 2.43 -43.17 20.52
N PRO A 15 3.06 -44.31 20.18
CA PRO A 15 2.54 -45.62 20.54
C PRO A 15 2.51 -45.79 22.07
N GLU A 16 1.55 -46.56 22.58
CA GLU A 16 1.46 -46.85 24.00
C GLU A 16 2.72 -47.64 24.44
N PRO A 17 3.42 -47.23 25.50
CA PRO A 17 4.66 -47.89 25.90
C PRO A 17 4.36 -49.25 26.53
N GLU A 18 4.80 -50.32 25.86
CA GLU A 18 4.63 -51.70 26.33
C GLU A 18 5.70 -52.08 27.38
N THR A 19 6.83 -51.34 27.40
CA THR A 19 7.93 -51.61 28.34
C THR A 19 8.35 -50.36 29.13
N PRO A 20 8.89 -50.52 30.35
CA PRO A 20 9.42 -49.41 31.14
C PRO A 20 10.50 -48.60 30.41
N TYR A 21 11.32 -49.26 29.59
CA TYR A 21 12.35 -48.60 28.77
C TYR A 21 11.75 -47.69 27.70
N GLN A 22 10.68 -48.13 27.03
CA GLN A 22 9.97 -47.29 26.05
C GLN A 22 9.32 -46.06 26.71
N ARG A 23 8.74 -46.22 27.91
CA ARG A 23 8.20 -45.08 28.68
C ARG A 23 9.30 -44.07 29.03
N ALA A 24 10.48 -44.52 29.44
CA ALA A 24 11.60 -43.62 29.74
C ALA A 24 12.09 -42.85 28.50
N ALA A 25 12.14 -43.50 27.33
CA ALA A 25 12.47 -42.84 26.07
C ALA A 25 11.45 -41.75 25.68
N GLN A 26 10.15 -42.03 25.82
CA GLN A 26 9.09 -41.06 25.54
C GLN A 26 9.20 -39.82 26.46
N VAL A 27 9.46 -40.00 27.75
CA VAL A 27 9.64 -38.88 28.69
C VAL A 27 10.85 -38.01 28.32
N TRP A 28 11.93 -38.63 27.85
CA TRP A 28 13.10 -37.90 27.36
C TRP A 28 12.78 -37.10 26.09
N ASP A 29 12.13 -37.73 25.11
CA ASP A 29 11.73 -37.09 23.86
C ASP A 29 10.75 -35.95 24.09
N GLU A 30 9.82 -36.10 25.03
CA GLU A 30 8.90 -35.03 25.42
C GLU A 30 9.67 -33.86 26.04
N ARG A 31 10.64 -34.12 26.93
CA ARG A 31 11.39 -33.07 27.63
C ARG A 31 12.34 -32.31 26.70
N ILE A 32 13.06 -33.02 25.82
CA ILE A 32 14.09 -32.41 24.95
C ILE A 32 13.51 -32.01 23.60
N GLY A 33 12.63 -32.81 23.04
CA GLY A 33 12.00 -32.60 21.73
C GLY A 33 11.04 -31.42 21.74
N SER A 34 10.19 -31.28 22.78
CA SER A 34 9.23 -30.17 22.86
C SER A 34 9.93 -28.81 22.86
N ALA A 35 10.99 -28.65 23.66
CA ALA A 35 11.75 -27.40 23.74
C ALA A 35 12.38 -27.01 22.39
N ARG A 36 12.91 -28.00 21.64
CA ARG A 36 13.49 -27.77 20.30
C ARG A 36 12.45 -27.37 19.28
N VAL A 37 11.30 -28.05 19.26
CA VAL A 37 10.18 -27.73 18.35
C VAL A 37 9.62 -26.35 18.66
N GLN A 38 9.44 -26.03 19.95
CA GLN A 38 8.97 -24.72 20.39
C GLN A 38 9.94 -23.61 19.97
N ALA A 39 11.25 -23.80 20.17
CA ALA A 39 12.26 -22.84 19.72
C ALA A 39 12.24 -22.62 18.21
N ARG A 40 12.05 -23.69 17.40
CA ARG A 40 11.90 -23.57 15.95
C ARG A 40 10.63 -22.79 15.57
N ASN A 41 9.51 -23.09 16.20
CA ASN A 41 8.24 -22.40 15.93
C ASN A 41 8.32 -20.91 16.32
N TRP A 42 8.98 -20.59 17.44
CA TRP A 42 9.24 -19.20 17.84
C TRP A 42 10.13 -18.45 16.87
N ARG A 43 11.19 -19.10 16.34
CA ARG A 43 12.01 -18.50 15.29
C ARG A 43 11.18 -18.18 14.05
N LEU A 44 10.32 -19.11 13.62
CA LEU A 44 9.41 -18.90 12.48
C LEU A 44 8.44 -17.73 12.74
N MET A 45 7.85 -17.66 13.93
CA MET A 45 6.98 -16.53 14.31
C MET A 45 7.74 -15.20 14.30
N ALA A 46 8.95 -15.16 14.86
CA ALA A 46 9.78 -13.96 14.88
C ALA A 46 10.11 -13.48 13.46
N PHE A 47 10.52 -14.38 12.56
CA PHE A 47 10.74 -14.03 11.16
C PHE A 47 9.46 -13.61 10.44
N GLY A 48 8.33 -14.26 10.72
CA GLY A 48 7.03 -13.86 10.19
C GLY A 48 6.65 -12.43 10.59
N CYS A 49 6.78 -12.09 11.86
CA CYS A 49 6.55 -10.73 12.36
C CYS A 49 7.52 -9.71 11.74
N LEU A 50 8.79 -10.08 11.58
CA LEU A 50 9.81 -9.21 10.98
C LEU A 50 9.49 -8.92 9.50
N ILE A 51 9.14 -9.95 8.73
CA ILE A 51 8.73 -9.78 7.31
C ILE A 51 7.48 -8.93 7.21
N LEU A 52 6.48 -9.18 8.08
CA LEU A 52 5.23 -8.41 8.09
C LEU A 52 5.50 -6.93 8.40
N SER A 53 6.29 -6.64 9.44
CA SER A 53 6.64 -5.28 9.84
C SER A 53 7.44 -4.55 8.75
N ALA A 54 8.48 -5.21 8.20
CA ALA A 54 9.28 -4.64 7.12
C ALA A 54 8.47 -4.40 5.84
N GLY A 55 7.61 -5.36 5.47
CA GLY A 55 6.71 -5.24 4.33
C GLY A 55 5.71 -4.10 4.49
N PHE A 56 5.11 -3.96 5.67
CA PHE A 56 4.17 -2.88 5.97
C PHE A 56 4.86 -1.51 5.96
N SER A 57 6.04 -1.40 6.59
CA SER A 57 6.84 -0.17 6.56
C SER A 57 7.23 0.22 5.14
N GLY A 58 7.69 -0.73 4.32
CA GLY A 58 8.02 -0.49 2.91
C GLY A 58 6.81 -0.06 2.08
N ALA A 59 5.65 -0.70 2.28
CA ALA A 59 4.40 -0.31 1.64
C ALA A 59 3.97 1.11 2.03
N LEU A 60 4.13 1.49 3.30
CA LEU A 60 3.81 2.83 3.78
C LEU A 60 4.73 3.89 3.19
N VAL A 61 6.04 3.61 3.08
CA VAL A 61 7.00 4.50 2.40
C VAL A 61 6.60 4.69 0.95
N TRP A 62 6.28 3.60 0.24
CA TRP A 62 5.83 3.65 -1.14
C TRP A 62 4.54 4.47 -1.30
N GLN A 63 3.54 4.22 -0.46
CA GLN A 63 2.28 4.98 -0.43
C GLN A 63 2.53 6.47 -0.18
N SER A 64 3.38 6.79 0.80
CA SER A 64 3.73 8.17 1.17
C SER A 64 4.47 8.90 0.06
N SER A 65 5.33 8.21 -0.69
CA SER A 65 6.06 8.78 -1.82
C SER A 65 5.17 9.17 -3.00
N ARG A 66 3.93 8.63 -3.08
CA ARG A 66 2.94 8.96 -4.11
C ARG A 66 2.12 10.22 -3.77
N GLY A 67 2.75 11.21 -3.15
CA GLY A 67 2.10 12.41 -2.63
C GLY A 67 1.10 13.02 -3.63
N THR A 68 -0.16 13.13 -3.21
CA THR A 68 -1.20 13.86 -3.94
C THR A 68 -1.18 15.31 -3.46
N VAL A 69 -0.14 16.05 -3.85
CA VAL A 69 -0.14 17.51 -3.66
C VAL A 69 -0.87 18.09 -4.85
N VAL A 70 -2.07 18.62 -4.63
CA VAL A 70 -2.80 19.42 -5.63
C VAL A 70 -2.42 20.88 -5.37
N PRO A 71 -1.50 21.47 -6.15
CA PRO A 71 -1.17 22.88 -6.00
C PRO A 71 -2.38 23.74 -6.43
N TRP A 72 -2.72 24.72 -5.60
CA TRP A 72 -3.70 25.75 -5.92
C TRP A 72 -2.96 27.02 -6.34
N VAL A 73 -3.27 27.53 -7.53
CA VAL A 73 -2.76 28.82 -8.00
C VAL A 73 -3.90 29.81 -7.85
N VAL A 74 -3.63 30.95 -7.19
CA VAL A 74 -4.58 32.04 -7.04
C VAL A 74 -4.08 33.20 -7.91
N GLU A 75 -4.88 33.60 -8.90
CA GLU A 75 -4.61 34.83 -9.65
C GLU A 75 -5.08 36.02 -8.80
N VAL A 76 -4.20 37.02 -8.64
CA VAL A 76 -4.49 38.26 -7.91
C VAL A 76 -4.38 39.44 -8.85
N ASP A 77 -5.42 40.27 -8.88
CA ASP A 77 -5.43 41.54 -9.60
C ASP A 77 -4.57 42.60 -8.87
N ARG A 78 -4.15 43.67 -9.57
CA ARG A 78 -3.50 44.87 -9.00
C ARG A 78 -4.22 45.47 -7.78
N THR A 79 -5.53 45.29 -7.63
CA THR A 79 -6.29 45.75 -6.45
C THR A 79 -6.36 44.72 -5.31
N GLY A 80 -5.86 43.50 -5.53
CA GLY A 80 -5.84 42.43 -4.54
C GLY A 80 -7.04 41.48 -4.55
N GLU A 81 -7.98 41.63 -5.50
CA GLU A 81 -9.07 40.66 -5.65
C GLU A 81 -8.57 39.32 -6.22
N ALA A 82 -9.02 38.22 -5.63
CA ALA A 82 -8.76 36.87 -6.10
C ALA A 82 -9.68 36.55 -7.30
N ARG A 83 -9.09 36.31 -8.48
CA ARG A 83 -9.82 35.87 -9.66
C ARG A 83 -9.67 34.35 -9.83
N ALA A 84 -10.80 33.67 -9.94
CA ALA A 84 -11.01 32.24 -10.24
C ALA A 84 -10.07 31.23 -9.54
N ILE A 85 -10.62 30.45 -8.61
CA ILE A 85 -9.92 29.35 -7.94
C ILE A 85 -10.05 28.09 -8.81
N GLU A 86 -9.05 27.79 -9.64
CA GLU A 86 -8.98 26.51 -10.34
C GLU A 86 -7.75 25.71 -9.87
N PRO A 87 -7.86 24.38 -9.70
CA PRO A 87 -6.69 23.54 -9.47
C PRO A 87 -5.69 23.76 -10.60
N ALA A 88 -4.39 23.84 -10.30
CA ALA A 88 -3.38 23.90 -11.35
C ALA A 88 -3.29 22.53 -12.03
N VAL A 89 -4.13 22.32 -13.05
CA VAL A 89 -4.14 21.11 -13.86
C VAL A 89 -2.87 21.13 -14.72
N ALA A 90 -1.81 20.49 -14.23
CA ALA A 90 -0.51 20.45 -14.90
C ALA A 90 -0.55 19.83 -16.31
N ASP A 91 -1.61 19.06 -16.62
CA ASP A 91 -1.75 18.28 -17.86
C ASP A 91 -2.99 18.68 -18.69
N TYR A 92 -3.48 19.91 -18.59
CA TYR A 92 -4.56 20.34 -19.49
C TYR A 92 -4.05 20.52 -20.93
N ARG A 93 -4.34 19.54 -21.78
CA ARG A 93 -4.19 19.65 -23.24
C ARG A 93 -5.55 19.97 -23.86
N PRO A 94 -5.82 21.22 -24.24
CA PRO A 94 -7.06 21.56 -24.90
C PRO A 94 -7.15 20.85 -26.24
N THR A 95 -8.35 20.37 -26.56
CA THR A 95 -8.68 19.79 -27.87
C THR A 95 -8.94 20.91 -28.89
N ASP A 96 -8.73 20.64 -30.18
CA ASP A 96 -8.98 21.61 -31.26
C ASP A 96 -10.34 22.33 -31.17
N PRO A 97 -11.47 21.65 -30.85
CA PRO A 97 -12.75 22.33 -30.66
C PRO A 97 -12.76 23.32 -29.49
N GLN A 98 -12.08 23.01 -28.39
CA GLN A 98 -11.97 23.92 -27.24
C GLN A 98 -11.13 25.14 -27.61
N ILE A 99 -10.02 24.95 -28.33
CA ILE A 99 -9.18 26.04 -28.82
C ILE A 99 -10.01 26.95 -29.75
N ALA A 100 -10.72 26.37 -30.71
CA ALA A 100 -11.54 27.12 -31.66
C ALA A 100 -12.65 27.94 -30.97
N PHE A 101 -13.33 27.35 -29.98
CA PHE A 101 -14.37 28.04 -29.20
C PHE A 101 -13.80 29.26 -28.45
N HIS A 102 -12.70 29.09 -27.73
CA HIS A 102 -12.09 30.18 -26.98
C HIS A 102 -11.52 31.27 -27.88
N LEU A 103 -10.90 30.91 -29.02
CA LEU A 103 -10.41 31.88 -30.00
C LEU A 103 -11.56 32.70 -30.61
N ALA A 104 -12.66 32.04 -30.97
CA ALA A 104 -13.82 32.71 -31.55
C ALA A 104 -14.41 33.75 -30.59
N ARG A 105 -14.62 33.39 -29.31
CA ARG A 105 -15.10 34.34 -28.30
C ARG A 105 -14.13 35.48 -28.07
N PHE A 106 -12.83 35.21 -28.04
CA PHE A 106 -11.82 36.27 -27.88
C PHE A 106 -11.90 37.28 -29.02
N VAL A 107 -11.96 36.81 -30.27
CA VAL A 107 -12.07 37.68 -31.45
C VAL A 107 -13.39 38.47 -31.43
N GLU A 108 -14.50 37.82 -31.05
CA GLU A 108 -15.80 38.46 -30.90
C GLU A 108 -15.75 39.58 -29.86
N GLN A 109 -15.23 39.32 -28.67
CA GLN A 109 -15.14 40.29 -27.58
C GLN A 109 -14.27 41.49 -27.94
N VAL A 110 -13.09 41.26 -28.55
CA VAL A 110 -12.17 42.35 -28.95
C VAL A 110 -12.75 43.21 -30.08
N ARG A 111 -13.58 42.63 -30.96
CA ARG A 111 -14.21 43.36 -32.07
C ARG A 111 -15.60 43.91 -31.71
N SER A 112 -16.15 43.53 -30.57
CA SER A 112 -17.43 44.04 -30.10
C SER A 112 -17.28 45.45 -29.55
N ILE A 113 -18.31 46.26 -29.74
CA ILE A 113 -18.44 47.56 -29.06
C ILE A 113 -19.17 47.28 -27.75
N SER A 114 -18.59 47.77 -26.64
CA SER A 114 -19.22 47.66 -25.31
C SER A 114 -20.60 48.31 -25.32
N ALA A 115 -21.59 47.61 -24.77
CA ALA A 115 -22.94 48.13 -24.61
C ALA A 115 -23.13 48.89 -23.27
N ASP A 116 -22.08 48.96 -22.45
CA ASP A 116 -22.07 49.74 -21.21
C ASP A 116 -21.85 51.25 -21.53
N PRO A 117 -22.62 52.18 -20.92
CA PRO A 117 -22.52 53.62 -21.18
C PRO A 117 -21.26 54.28 -20.59
#